data_AF-A0A085WLB1-F1
#
_entry.id   AF-A0A085WLB1-F1
#
_cell.length_a   1.000
_cell.length_b   1.000
_cell.length_c   1.000
_cell.angle_alpha   90.00
_cell.angle_beta   90.00
_cell.angle_gamma   90.00
#
_symmetry.space_group_name_H-M   'P 1'
#
loop_
_entity.id
_entity.type
_entity.pdbx_description
1 polymer ?
#
loop_
_entity_poly.entity_id
_entity_poly.type
_entity_poly.pdbx_seq_one_letter_code
_entity_poly.pdbx_strand_id
1 'polypeptide(L)'
;MLRKMTMALASAVVLLAAPALANDKYHVYKTSRNECEIDTRDHAAMKNQRGTDDCLGHHDYRTDAEKTRSQKVKSGACKCPSGNNC
;
A
#
# COMPACT_ATOMS: atom_id res chain seq x y z
N MET A 1 -5.96 56.31 -34.48
CA MET A 1 -6.69 55.08 -34.85
C MET A 1 -6.63 54.11 -33.69
N LEU A 2 -7.80 53.64 -33.29
CA LEU A 2 -8.09 52.70 -32.21
C LEU A 2 -7.58 51.28 -32.54
N ARG A 3 -7.51 50.40 -31.52
CA ARG A 3 -7.43 48.91 -31.56
C ARG A 3 -6.02 48.33 -31.70
N LYS A 4 -5.56 47.37 -30.90
CA LYS A 4 -6.21 46.41 -29.99
C LYS A 4 -5.19 45.94 -28.94
N MET A 5 -5.67 45.79 -27.71
CA MET A 5 -5.08 44.95 -26.67
C MET A 5 -5.02 43.50 -27.17
N THR A 6 -3.89 42.82 -26.96
CA THR A 6 -3.85 41.36 -26.88
C THR A 6 -3.00 40.98 -25.68
N MET A 7 -3.72 40.89 -24.57
CA MET A 7 -3.34 40.20 -23.34
C MET A 7 -3.10 38.73 -23.69
N ALA A 8 -1.90 38.21 -23.44
CA ALA A 8 -1.65 36.77 -23.45
C ALA A 8 -0.99 36.42 -22.12
N LEU A 9 -1.82 36.10 -21.14
CA LEU A 9 -1.41 35.35 -19.96
C LEU A 9 -0.95 33.97 -20.43
N ALA A 10 0.36 33.75 -20.48
CA ALA A 10 0.91 32.40 -20.55
C ALA A 10 0.97 31.81 -19.13
N SER A 11 -0.20 31.56 -18.55
CA SER A 11 -0.36 30.67 -17.41
C SER A 11 -0.53 29.25 -17.96
N ALA A 12 0.48 28.38 -17.86
CA ALA A 12 0.21 26.95 -17.89
C ALA A 12 1.33 26.11 -17.27
N VAL A 13 1.05 25.74 -16.02
CA VAL A 13 1.18 24.38 -15.49
C VAL A 13 2.60 23.79 -15.46
N VAL A 14 3.22 23.94 -14.28
CA VAL A 14 4.17 22.96 -13.75
C VAL A 14 3.45 21.61 -13.70
N LEU A 15 3.72 20.72 -14.67
CA LEU A 15 3.43 19.31 -14.51
C LEU A 15 4.43 18.75 -13.50
N LEU A 16 4.10 18.88 -12.21
CA LEU A 16 4.60 17.99 -11.18
C LEU A 16 4.06 16.61 -11.52
N ALA A 17 4.81 15.86 -12.32
CA ALA A 17 4.67 14.41 -12.39
C ALA A 17 5.07 13.86 -11.03
N ALA A 18 4.14 13.91 -10.07
CA ALA A 18 4.20 13.03 -8.93
C ALA A 18 4.08 11.61 -9.52
N PRO A 19 5.08 10.74 -9.38
CA PRO A 19 4.85 9.33 -9.65
C PRO A 19 3.77 8.92 -8.66
N ALA A 20 2.58 8.64 -9.18
CA ALA A 20 1.58 7.92 -8.43
C ALA A 20 2.23 6.58 -8.08
N LEU A 21 2.73 6.47 -6.85
CA LEU A 21 3.14 5.20 -6.25
C LEU A 21 1.86 4.37 -6.12
N ALA A 22 1.49 3.73 -7.23
CA ALA A 22 0.46 2.71 -7.26
C ALA A 22 1.01 1.55 -6.43
N ASN A 23 0.59 1.51 -5.17
CA ASN A 23 0.87 0.38 -4.29
C ASN A 23 -0.09 -0.73 -4.73
N ASP A 24 0.33 -1.48 -5.75
CA ASP A 24 -0.56 -2.28 -6.60
C ASP A 24 -1.08 -3.57 -5.93
N LYS A 25 -0.58 -3.97 -4.76
CA LYS A 25 -0.90 -5.26 -4.15
C LYS A 25 -1.11 -5.18 -2.64
N TYR A 26 -1.98 -6.04 -2.13
CA TYR A 26 -2.14 -6.35 -0.72
C TYR A 26 -1.25 -7.54 -0.36
N HIS A 27 -0.46 -7.38 0.68
CA HIS A 27 0.50 -8.35 1.15
C HIS A 27 0.12 -8.83 2.54
N VAL A 28 0.14 -10.14 2.78
CA VAL A 28 -0.03 -10.71 4.12
C VAL A 28 1.35 -10.93 4.70
N TYR A 29 1.68 -10.27 5.80
CA TYR A 29 2.98 -10.39 6.46
C TYR A 29 2.84 -10.91 7.87
N LYS A 30 3.84 -11.69 8.29
CA LYS A 30 4.07 -12.00 9.69
C LYS A 30 4.98 -10.95 10.30
N THR A 31 4.51 -10.24 11.30
CA THR A 31 5.32 -9.23 12.00
C THR A 31 6.24 -9.88 13.04
N SER A 32 7.21 -9.13 13.54
CA SER A 32 8.10 -9.55 14.66
C SER A 32 7.34 -9.89 15.95
N ARG A 33 6.11 -9.39 16.11
CA ARG A 33 5.20 -9.76 17.21
C ARG A 33 4.42 -11.04 16.94
N ASN A 34 4.77 -11.76 15.88
CA ASN A 34 4.11 -12.97 15.41
C ASN A 34 2.65 -12.72 15.02
N GLU A 35 2.28 -11.53 14.55
CA GLU A 35 0.93 -11.18 14.09
C GLU A 35 0.83 -11.23 12.56
N CYS A 36 -0.31 -11.61 11.99
CA CYS A 36 -0.56 -11.47 10.56
C CYS A 36 -1.23 -10.15 10.23
N GLU A 37 -0.52 -9.28 9.53
CA GLU A 37 -1.05 -8.00 9.05
C GLU A 37 -1.21 -8.00 7.53
N ILE A 38 -2.15 -7.19 7.04
CA ILE A 38 -2.30 -6.91 5.61
C ILE A 38 -1.76 -5.52 5.38
N ASP A 39 -0.77 -5.40 4.51
CA ASP A 39 -0.16 -4.13 4.14
C ASP A 39 -0.20 -3.95 2.63
N THR A 40 -0.28 -2.72 2.16
CA THR A 40 -0.18 -2.45 0.71
C THR A 40 1.23 -2.06 0.31
N ARG A 41 2.09 -1.69 1.26
CA ARG A 41 3.49 -1.33 1.01
C ARG A 41 4.28 -2.49 0.45
N ASP A 42 5.21 -2.15 -0.43
CA ASP A 42 6.17 -3.11 -0.95
C ASP A 42 6.98 -3.79 0.16
N HIS A 43 7.56 -4.91 -0.21
CA HIS A 43 8.34 -5.73 0.69
C HIS A 43 9.55 -4.99 1.29
N ALA A 44 10.22 -4.12 0.53
CA ALA A 44 11.41 -3.40 0.99
C ALA A 44 11.05 -2.39 2.09
N ALA A 45 9.94 -1.66 1.93
CA ALA A 45 9.41 -0.75 2.93
C ALA A 45 9.00 -1.50 4.21
N MET A 46 8.39 -2.68 4.06
CA MET A 46 8.01 -3.51 5.20
C MET A 46 9.22 -4.04 5.98
N LYS A 47 10.25 -4.51 5.26
CA LYS A 47 11.52 -4.94 5.86
C LYS A 47 12.19 -3.81 6.64
N ASN A 48 12.26 -2.62 6.04
CA ASN A 48 12.91 -1.46 6.66
C ASN A 48 12.18 -0.92 7.89
N GLN A 49 10.83 -0.89 7.87
CA GLN A 49 10.07 -0.28 8.97
C GLN A 49 9.67 -1.27 10.07
N ARG A 50 9.43 -2.53 9.73
CA ARG A 50 8.88 -3.52 10.68
C ARG A 50 9.83 -4.67 10.98
N GLY A 51 11.00 -4.70 10.33
CA GLY A 51 12.04 -5.69 10.59
C GLY A 51 11.61 -7.12 10.26
N THR A 52 10.74 -7.31 9.28
CA THR A 52 10.27 -8.64 8.87
C THR A 52 10.42 -8.84 7.35
N ASP A 53 10.87 -10.03 6.98
CA ASP A 53 10.96 -10.54 5.61
C ASP A 53 9.86 -11.60 5.37
N ASP A 54 9.03 -11.90 6.38
CA ASP A 54 8.09 -13.01 6.34
C ASP A 54 6.81 -12.64 5.58
N CYS A 55 6.90 -12.60 4.25
CA CYS A 55 5.75 -12.50 3.37
C CYS A 55 5.02 -13.86 3.28
N LEU A 56 3.74 -13.86 3.63
CA LEU A 56 2.87 -15.05 3.60
C LEU A 56 1.96 -15.08 2.36
N GLY A 57 1.94 -14.02 1.55
CA GLY A 57 1.15 -13.95 0.32
C GLY A 57 1.07 -12.55 -0.28
N HIS A 58 0.82 -12.51 -1.60
CA HIS A 58 0.61 -11.31 -2.40
C HIS A 58 -0.73 -11.43 -3.12
N HIS A 59 -1.57 -10.40 -3.05
CA HIS A 59 -2.94 -10.43 -3.55
C HIS A 59 -3.30 -9.11 -4.22
N ASP A 60 -4.04 -9.16 -5.32
CA ASP A 60 -4.51 -7.95 -6.00
C ASP A 60 -5.75 -7.36 -5.30
N TYR A 61 -6.46 -8.17 -4.52
CA TYR A 61 -7.67 -7.77 -3.79
C TYR A 61 -7.52 -7.95 -2.29
N ARG A 62 -8.05 -6.98 -1.54
CA ARG A 62 -8.05 -7.00 -0.07
C ARG A 62 -8.75 -8.24 0.50
N THR A 63 -9.86 -8.63 -0.09
CA THR A 63 -10.67 -9.78 0.35
C THR A 63 -9.87 -11.09 0.31
N ASP A 64 -8.99 -11.26 -0.67
CA ASP A 64 -8.15 -12.46 -0.77
C ASP A 64 -6.98 -12.43 0.21
N ALA A 65 -6.43 -11.25 0.49
CA ALA A 65 -5.47 -11.06 1.58
C ALA A 65 -6.13 -11.35 2.95
N GLU A 66 -7.39 -10.96 3.17
CA GLU A 66 -8.14 -11.25 4.40
C GLU A 66 -8.43 -12.75 4.57
N LYS A 67 -8.81 -13.45 3.50
CA LYS A 67 -8.94 -14.92 3.52
C LYS A 67 -7.61 -15.58 3.87
N THR A 68 -6.53 -15.18 3.22
CA THR A 68 -5.18 -15.73 3.48
C THR A 68 -4.74 -15.45 4.90
N ARG A 69 -4.93 -14.22 5.41
CA ARG A 69 -4.69 -13.89 6.82
C ARG A 69 -5.45 -14.81 7.75
N SER A 70 -6.77 -14.97 7.57
CA SER A 70 -7.58 -15.82 8.45
C SER A 70 -7.12 -17.29 8.39
N GLN A 71 -6.74 -17.80 7.22
CA GLN A 71 -6.16 -19.15 7.09
C GLN A 71 -4.82 -19.31 7.81
N LYS A 72 -3.93 -18.32 7.71
CA LYS A 72 -2.62 -18.31 8.39
C LYS A 72 -2.77 -18.21 9.91
N VAL A 73 -3.76 -17.44 10.39
CA VAL A 73 -4.11 -17.40 11.82
C VAL A 73 -4.66 -18.74 12.28
N LYS A 74 -5.63 -19.32 11.55
CA LYS A 74 -6.24 -20.62 11.89
C LYS A 74 -5.26 -21.78 11.90
N SER A 75 -4.24 -21.74 11.02
CA SER A 75 -3.17 -22.75 10.98
C SER A 75 -2.07 -22.54 12.03
N GLY A 76 -2.12 -21.45 12.80
CA GLY A 76 -1.13 -21.14 13.83
C GLY A 76 0.18 -20.55 13.29
N ALA A 77 0.25 -20.20 12.01
CA ALA A 77 1.44 -19.59 11.41
C ALA A 77 1.76 -18.20 12.02
N CYS A 78 0.73 -17.52 12.51
CA CYS A 78 0.76 -16.18 13.12
C CYS A 78 -0.50 -15.95 13.97
N LYS A 79 -0.52 -14.88 14.75
CA LYS A 79 -1.62 -14.43 15.59
C LYS A 79 -2.49 -13.41 14.84
N CYS A 80 -3.77 -13.31 15.19
CA CYS A 80 -4.56 -12.16 14.78
C CYS A 80 -4.02 -10.90 15.49
N PRO A 81 -3.81 -9.78 14.78
CA PRO A 81 -3.40 -8.54 15.43
C PRO A 81 -4.44 -8.08 16.45
N SER A 82 -4.00 -7.57 17.58
CA SER A 82 -4.91 -7.10 18.63
C SER A 82 -5.89 -6.04 18.10
N GLY A 83 -7.19 -6.21 18.42
CA GLY A 83 -8.24 -5.28 18.01
C GLY A 83 -8.75 -5.45 16.57
N ASN A 84 -8.29 -6.47 15.85
CA ASN A 84 -8.80 -6.81 14.51
C ASN A 84 -9.59 -8.12 14.52
N ASN A 85 -10.51 -8.24 13.56
CA ASN A 85 -11.22 -9.50 13.31
C ASN A 85 -10.39 -10.37 12.34
N CYS A 86 -9.99 -11.56 12.80
CA CYS A 86 -9.43 -12.65 12.01
C CYS A 86 -10.08 -13.97 12.46
#